data_AF-A0A7Y5AEN6-F1
#
_entry.id   AF-A0A7Y5AEN6-F1
#
_cell.length_a   1.000
_cell.length_b   1.000
_cell.length_c   1.000
_cell.angle_alpha   90.00
_cell.angle_beta   90.00
_cell.angle_gamma   90.00
#
_symmetry.space_group_name_H-M   'P 1'
#
loop_
_entity.id
_entity.type
_entity.pdbx_description
1 polymer ?
#
loop_
_entity_poly.entity_id
_entity_poly.type
_entity_poly.pdbx_seq_one_letter_code
_entity_poly.pdbx_strand_id
1 'polypeptide(L)'
;RYRRPIKGALLAAPPDLDADWPAHYPSPSSLAEKGWSPLPPMPLPFPSIVAASSNDPLASYAAAGVLAGRWGSELVNLGAVGHLNPASGFGPWPLAEALIRRMDSAHL
;
A
#
# COMPACT_ATOMS: atom_id res chain seq x y z
N ARG A 1 -6.96 23.20 0.94
CA ARG A 1 -7.77 22.23 0.14
C ARG A 1 -7.29 22.31 -1.31
N TYR A 2 -6.49 21.35 -1.77
CA TYR A 2 -6.04 21.32 -3.16
C TYR A 2 -7.19 20.82 -4.05
N ARG A 3 -7.45 21.50 -5.17
CA ARG A 3 -8.56 21.20 -6.11
C ARG A 3 -8.12 20.44 -7.37
N ARG A 4 -6.86 20.00 -7.44
CA ARG A 4 -6.37 19.29 -8.62
C ARG A 4 -6.86 17.83 -8.56
N PRO A 5 -7.35 17.27 -9.68
CA PRO A 5 -7.65 15.85 -9.74
C PRO A 5 -6.39 15.03 -9.49
N ILE A 6 -6.53 13.93 -8.75
CA ILE A 6 -5.45 12.96 -8.52
C ILE A 6 -5.36 12.09 -9.78
N LYS A 7 -4.17 12.02 -10.40
CA LYS A 7 -3.96 11.20 -11.61
C LYS A 7 -3.91 9.70 -11.27
N GLY A 8 -3.37 9.36 -10.10
CA GLY A 8 -3.38 8.00 -9.58
C GLY A 8 -2.54 7.88 -8.31
N ALA A 9 -2.48 6.68 -7.74
CA ALA A 9 -1.68 6.37 -6.56
C ALA A 9 -0.91 5.05 -6.67
N LEU A 10 0.36 5.06 -6.26
CA LEU A 10 1.13 3.85 -5.96
C LEU A 10 1.18 3.67 -4.44
N LEU A 11 0.53 2.62 -3.95
CA LEU A 11 0.44 2.24 -2.54
C LEU A 11 1.48 1.15 -2.28
N ALA A 12 2.58 1.52 -1.63
CA ALA A 12 3.73 0.65 -1.42
C ALA A 12 3.63 -0.04 -0.05
N ALA A 13 3.53 -1.37 -0.05
CA ALA A 13 3.42 -2.21 1.14
C ALA A 13 2.40 -1.67 2.18
N PRO A 14 1.14 -1.40 1.80
CA PRO A 14 0.15 -0.92 2.76
C PRO A 14 -0.06 -1.99 3.86
N PRO A 15 -0.01 -1.60 5.15
CA PRO A 15 -0.09 -2.55 6.23
C PRO A 15 -1.54 -3.01 6.47
N ASP A 16 -1.71 -4.21 7.00
CA ASP A 16 -3.00 -4.75 7.41
C ASP A 16 -3.28 -4.31 8.86
N LEU A 17 -4.14 -3.29 9.04
CA LEU A 17 -4.39 -2.69 10.36
C LEU A 17 -5.11 -3.63 11.33
N ASP A 18 -5.65 -4.75 10.84
CA ASP A 18 -6.33 -5.77 11.64
C ASP A 18 -5.37 -6.90 12.08
N ALA A 19 -4.09 -6.87 11.66
CA ALA A 19 -3.09 -7.88 11.97
C ALA A 19 -2.32 -7.58 13.28
N ASP A 20 -1.79 -8.65 13.90
CA ASP A 20 -0.87 -8.54 15.02
C ASP A 20 0.54 -8.22 14.52
N TRP A 21 1.01 -7.01 14.82
CA TRP A 21 2.34 -6.54 14.41
C TRP A 21 3.40 -6.72 15.52
N PRO A 22 4.69 -6.70 15.17
CA PRO A 22 5.76 -6.72 16.16
C PRO A 22 5.63 -5.57 17.18
N ALA A 23 5.99 -5.81 18.45
CA ALA A 23 5.73 -4.92 19.58
C ALA A 23 6.30 -3.48 19.48
N HIS A 24 7.22 -3.22 18.56
CA HIS A 24 7.76 -1.87 18.31
C HIS A 24 6.88 -1.03 17.36
N TYR A 25 5.85 -1.62 16.76
CA TYR A 25 4.83 -0.91 15.99
C TYR A 25 3.65 -0.50 16.87
N PRO A 26 2.87 0.52 16.47
CA PRO A 26 1.66 0.93 17.20
C PRO A 26 0.65 -0.21 17.32
N SER A 27 0.00 -0.32 18.49
CA SER A 27 -1.10 -1.25 18.67
C SER A 27 -2.33 -0.86 17.82
N PRO A 28 -3.25 -1.81 17.52
CA PRO A 28 -4.51 -1.50 16.86
C PRO A 28 -5.32 -0.40 17.56
N SER A 29 -5.33 -0.39 18.90
CA SER A 29 -5.96 0.68 19.69
C SER A 29 -5.32 2.04 19.46
N SER A 30 -3.98 2.10 19.45
CA SER A 30 -3.23 3.33 19.18
C SER A 30 -3.49 3.87 17.77
N LEU A 31 -3.68 3.00 16.78
CA LEU A 31 -4.03 3.37 15.41
C LEU A 31 -5.44 3.96 15.32
N ALA A 32 -6.41 3.32 15.99
CA ALA A 32 -7.79 3.81 16.05
C ALA A 32 -7.90 5.17 16.76
N GLU A 33 -7.25 5.32 17.93
CA GLU A 33 -7.23 6.58 18.69
C GLU A 33 -6.63 7.74 17.87
N LYS A 34 -5.65 7.45 17.02
CA LYS A 34 -5.00 8.43 16.14
C LYS A 34 -5.69 8.60 14.78
N GLY A 35 -6.82 7.92 14.55
CA GLY A 35 -7.62 8.05 13.33
C GLY A 35 -7.04 7.37 12.09
N TRP A 36 -6.14 6.39 12.25
CA TRP A 36 -5.62 5.58 11.14
C TRP A 36 -6.54 4.41 10.77
N SER A 37 -7.38 3.96 11.70
CA SER A 37 -8.31 2.85 11.53
C SER A 37 -9.77 3.31 11.79
N PRO A 38 -10.76 2.80 11.02
CA PRO A 38 -10.61 1.84 9.91
C PRO A 38 -10.08 2.50 8.63
N LEU A 39 -9.47 1.69 7.76
CA LEU A 39 -9.14 2.12 6.40
C LEU A 39 -10.42 2.39 5.58
N PRO A 40 -10.37 3.30 4.57
CA PRO A 40 -11.51 3.57 3.71
C PRO A 40 -12.05 2.28 3.07
N PRO A 41 -13.35 1.96 3.22
CA PRO A 41 -13.93 0.70 2.75
C PRO A 41 -14.42 0.76 1.31
N MET A 42 -14.08 1.83 0.57
CA MET A 42 -14.60 2.11 -0.77
C MET A 42 -13.48 2.15 -1.80
N PRO A 43 -13.79 1.89 -3.08
CA PRO A 43 -12.86 2.08 -4.18
C PRO A 43 -12.29 3.49 -4.21
N LEU A 44 -11.03 3.61 -4.59
CA LEU A 44 -10.41 4.91 -4.82
C LEU A 44 -11.00 5.54 -6.10
N PRO A 45 -11.32 6.85 -6.11
CA PRO A 45 -11.95 7.50 -7.26
C PRO A 45 -10.95 7.82 -8.39
N PHE A 46 -9.80 7.15 -8.40
CA PHE A 46 -8.71 7.29 -9.36
C PHE A 46 -7.95 5.97 -9.42
N PRO A 47 -7.27 5.66 -10.53
CA PRO A 47 -6.53 4.41 -10.62
C PRO A 47 -5.37 4.32 -9.66
N SER A 48 -5.11 3.10 -9.23
CA SER A 48 -4.15 2.84 -8.19
C SER A 48 -3.52 1.46 -8.33
N ILE A 49 -2.29 1.34 -7.83
CA ILE A 49 -1.54 0.10 -7.73
C ILE A 49 -1.22 -0.13 -6.26
N VAL A 50 -1.51 -1.32 -5.75
CA VAL A 50 -0.95 -1.85 -4.50
C VAL A 50 0.26 -2.71 -4.86
N ALA A 51 1.44 -2.29 -4.44
CA ALA A 51 2.66 -3.05 -4.59
C ALA A 51 2.97 -3.77 -3.26
N ALA A 52 2.86 -5.09 -3.24
CA ALA A 52 2.89 -5.89 -2.02
C ALA A 52 4.01 -6.94 -2.04
N SER A 53 4.62 -7.14 -0.88
CA SER A 53 5.64 -8.16 -0.66
C SER A 53 5.01 -9.47 -0.22
N SER A 54 5.67 -10.59 -0.55
CA SER A 54 5.24 -11.92 -0.11
C SER A 54 5.67 -12.27 1.32
N ASN A 55 6.51 -11.45 1.95
CA ASN A 55 7.03 -11.67 3.31
C ASN A 55 7.04 -10.38 4.17
N ASP A 56 6.08 -9.48 3.96
CA ASP A 56 5.94 -8.28 4.80
C ASP A 56 5.43 -8.67 6.21
N PRO A 57 6.14 -8.30 7.29
CA PRO A 57 5.71 -8.58 8.66
C PRO A 57 4.44 -7.83 9.08
N LEU A 58 4.02 -6.78 8.35
CA LEU A 58 2.85 -5.96 8.67
C LEU A 58 1.62 -6.29 7.83
N ALA A 59 1.78 -7.07 6.76
CA ALA A 59 0.68 -7.51 5.92
C ALA A 59 1.04 -8.80 5.18
N SER A 60 0.20 -9.82 5.30
CA SER A 60 0.31 -10.95 4.37
C SER A 60 -0.02 -10.50 2.94
N TYR A 61 0.55 -11.17 1.93
CA TYR A 61 0.21 -10.88 0.54
C TYR A 61 -1.30 -11.04 0.25
N ALA A 62 -1.94 -12.01 0.93
CA ALA A 62 -3.38 -12.21 0.83
C ALA A 62 -4.17 -11.02 1.41
N ALA A 63 -3.78 -10.50 2.58
CA ALA A 63 -4.39 -9.31 3.17
C ALA A 63 -4.20 -8.07 2.28
N ALA A 64 -3.00 -7.88 1.73
CA ALA A 64 -2.75 -6.83 0.76
C ALA A 64 -3.64 -6.96 -0.50
N GLY A 65 -3.92 -8.20 -0.94
CA GLY A 65 -4.88 -8.46 -2.01
C GLY A 65 -6.32 -8.09 -1.66
N VAL A 66 -6.75 -8.32 -0.41
CA VAL A 66 -8.05 -7.84 0.08
C VAL A 66 -8.12 -6.32 0.07
N LEU A 67 -7.06 -5.63 0.52
CA LEU A 67 -6.98 -4.16 0.46
C LEU A 67 -7.04 -3.66 -0.99
N ALA A 68 -6.27 -4.27 -1.90
CA ALA A 68 -6.30 -3.94 -3.32
C ALA A 68 -7.71 -4.10 -3.91
N GLY A 69 -8.41 -5.20 -3.59
CA GLY A 69 -9.79 -5.43 -4.00
C GLY A 69 -10.76 -4.37 -3.46
N ARG A 70 -10.66 -4.03 -2.16
CA ARG A 70 -11.48 -2.98 -1.53
C ARG A 70 -11.29 -1.62 -2.20
N TRP A 71 -10.05 -1.30 -2.61
CA TRP A 71 -9.70 -0.03 -3.24
C TRP A 71 -9.85 -0.01 -4.76
N GLY A 72 -10.16 -1.15 -5.39
CA GLY A 72 -10.20 -1.27 -6.85
C GLY A 72 -8.82 -1.10 -7.50
N SER A 73 -7.75 -1.41 -6.76
CA SER A 73 -6.36 -1.27 -7.20
C SER A 73 -5.87 -2.50 -7.96
N GLU A 74 -4.95 -2.30 -8.89
CA GLU A 74 -4.11 -3.39 -9.39
C GLU A 74 -3.20 -3.90 -8.28
N LEU A 75 -3.08 -5.22 -8.09
CA LEU A 75 -2.13 -5.83 -7.16
C LEU A 75 -0.86 -6.26 -7.91
N VAL A 76 0.30 -5.77 -7.47
CA VAL A 76 1.62 -6.14 -7.98
C VAL A 76 2.39 -6.89 -6.90
N ASN A 77 2.84 -8.10 -7.23
CA ASN A 77 3.73 -8.89 -6.38
C ASN A 77 5.18 -8.43 -6.54
N LEU A 78 5.79 -7.98 -5.45
CA LEU A 78 7.19 -7.57 -5.40
C LEU A 78 8.15 -8.72 -5.07
N GLY A 79 7.64 -9.91 -4.76
CA GLY A 79 8.41 -11.00 -4.19
C GLY A 79 8.73 -10.75 -2.71
N ALA A 80 9.79 -11.39 -2.21
CA ALA A 80 10.17 -11.37 -0.80
C ALA A 80 11.06 -10.15 -0.46
N VAL A 81 10.44 -8.97 -0.31
CA VAL A 81 11.13 -7.67 -0.12
C VAL A 81 10.94 -7.05 1.28
N GLY A 82 10.31 -7.78 2.20
CA GLY A 82 9.91 -7.27 3.52
C GLY A 82 8.90 -6.12 3.41
N HIS A 83 8.99 -5.14 4.31
CA HIS A 83 8.09 -3.97 4.33
C HIS A 83 8.56 -2.81 3.42
N LEU A 84 9.37 -3.10 2.40
CA LEU A 84 9.87 -2.14 1.40
C LEU A 84 10.45 -0.84 1.99
N ASN A 85 11.13 -0.93 3.13
CA ASN A 85 11.74 0.20 3.80
C ASN A 85 13.27 0.17 3.65
N PRO A 86 13.99 1.25 4.01
CA PRO A 86 15.46 1.24 3.93
C PRO A 86 16.10 0.12 4.73
N ALA A 87 15.51 -0.27 5.87
CA ALA A 87 16.00 -1.38 6.69
C ALA A 87 15.88 -2.74 5.99
N SER A 88 14.94 -2.91 5.05
CA SER A 88 14.82 -4.09 4.19
C SER A 88 15.61 -3.98 2.88
N GLY A 89 16.47 -2.96 2.73
CA GLY A 89 17.32 -2.75 1.56
C GLY A 89 16.73 -1.81 0.50
N PHE A 90 15.58 -1.19 0.78
CA PHE A 90 14.86 -0.33 -0.16
C PHE A 90 15.01 1.13 0.22
N GLY A 91 16.13 1.73 -0.18
CA GLY A 91 16.32 3.19 -0.20
C GLY A 91 15.84 3.74 -1.55
N PRO A 92 16.67 3.68 -2.61
CA PRO A 92 16.20 3.82 -3.98
C PRO A 92 15.26 2.68 -4.36
N TRP A 93 14.12 3.00 -4.98
CA TRP A 93 13.18 2.01 -5.52
C TRP A 93 12.87 2.31 -7.01
N PRO A 94 13.79 1.94 -7.94
CA PRO A 94 13.63 2.28 -9.36
C PRO A 94 12.35 1.71 -9.99
N LEU A 95 11.86 0.57 -9.49
CA LEU A 95 10.60 -0.03 -9.95
C LEU A 95 9.40 0.90 -9.70
N ALA A 96 9.43 1.78 -8.70
CA ALA A 96 8.39 2.78 -8.47
C ALA A 96 8.14 3.62 -9.72
N GLU A 97 9.21 4.07 -10.39
CA GLU A 97 9.10 4.91 -11.58
C GLU A 97 8.43 4.16 -12.73
N ALA A 98 8.77 2.89 -12.92
CA ALA A 98 8.14 2.06 -13.94
C ALA A 98 6.64 1.85 -13.66
N LEU A 99 6.27 1.58 -12.40
CA LEU A 99 4.87 1.44 -11.98
C LEU A 99 4.08 2.75 -12.15
N ILE A 100 4.69 3.88 -11.77
CA ILE A 100 4.09 5.21 -11.97
C ILE A 100 3.89 5.48 -13.45
N ARG A 101 4.89 5.26 -14.30
CA ARG A 101 4.78 5.46 -15.76
C ARG A 101 3.72 4.56 -16.39
N ARG A 102 3.61 3.31 -15.93
CA ARG A 102 2.56 2.39 -16.37
C ARG A 102 1.16 2.95 -16.07
N MET A 103 0.94 3.41 -14.84
CA MET A 103 -0.32 4.05 -14.46
C MET A 103 -0.57 5.35 -15.24
N ASP A 104 0.48 6.12 -15.48
CA ASP A 104 0.45 7.38 -16.25
C ASP A 104 0.02 7.18 -17.71
N SER A 105 0.48 6.09 -18.32
CA SER A 105 0.26 5.75 -19.73
C SER A 105 -1.06 5.04 -19.99
N ALA A 106 -1.66 4.40 -18.97
CA ALA A 106 -2.95 3.73 -19.06
C ALA A 106 -4.16 4.70 -19.11
N HIS A 107 -3.91 6.01 -19.11
CA HIS A 107 -4.92 7.08 -19.09
C HIS A 107 -4.93 7.96 -20.35
N LEU A 108 -4.20 7.55 -21.39
CA LEU A 108 -4.35 8.06 -22.76
C LEU A 108 -5.20 7.07 -23.56
#